data_AF-A0A944TPW0-F1
#
_entry.id   AF-A0A944TPW0-F1
#
_cell.length_a   1.000
_cell.length_b   1.000
_cell.length_c   1.000
_cell.angle_alpha   90.00
_cell.angle_beta   90.00
_cell.angle_gamma   90.00
#
_symmetry.space_group_name_H-M   'P 1'
#
loop_
_entity.id
_entity.type
_entity.pdbx_description
1 polymer ?
#
loop_
_entity_poly.entity_id
_entity_poly.type
_entity_poly.pdbx_seq_one_letter_code
_entity_poly.pdbx_strand_id
1 'polypeptide(L)'
;EDYTRDIRLVMSYALVYAPTNIPKFHFLMQHLGCEEKSQLLGSTFIDLGTGPGTYLLAFLEACGEGNKQVHYGIDSSETMLEQAEAICRGIFPKRKTVFQKQLPRIEGPTTLCFGNSLNEMSVEAAFSIIKKVEPSYLIFIEPGTPEVFKKLMQLRGHLKNDQFEGLYPCPSGLSNCPMLEIEGEWCHQVLRMIHRPGVERLCQMAQMDRKIQPFTGHIYKRGTAVRKELGARFIRFKGENKHAFDWQVCLGAPHQVLDFEIPKKSLSKREQKEFKKLSVGLGVNYKVIKKLSDTKWRVEITQLADEK
;
A
#
# COMPACT_ATOMS: atom_id res chain seq x y z
N GLU A 1 19.21 8.05 -20.76
CA GLU A 1 19.67 9.24 -20.01
C GLU A 1 19.05 9.22 -18.63
N ASP A 2 19.78 9.66 -17.62
CA ASP A 2 19.27 9.79 -16.26
C ASP A 2 18.31 10.98 -16.19
N TYR A 3 17.00 10.70 -16.30
CA TYR A 3 15.95 11.73 -16.34
C TYR A 3 15.92 12.61 -15.09
N THR A 4 16.52 12.13 -13.98
CA THR A 4 16.62 12.85 -12.70
C THR A 4 17.60 14.02 -12.75
N ARG A 5 18.14 14.36 -13.93
CA ARG A 5 19.01 15.53 -14.14
C ARG A 5 18.33 16.65 -14.93
N ASP A 6 17.18 16.41 -15.54
CA ASP A 6 16.40 17.43 -16.25
C ASP A 6 15.10 17.71 -15.49
N ILE A 7 14.99 18.91 -14.93
CA ILE A 7 13.82 19.34 -14.16
C ILE A 7 12.51 19.21 -14.95
N ARG A 8 12.53 19.38 -16.28
CA ARG A 8 11.31 19.23 -17.12
C ARG A 8 10.84 17.78 -17.17
N LEU A 9 11.77 16.84 -17.19
CA LEU A 9 11.45 15.41 -17.15
C LEU A 9 10.94 15.01 -15.76
N VAL A 10 11.54 15.55 -14.69
CA VAL A 10 11.08 15.35 -13.31
C VAL A 10 9.67 15.92 -13.08
N MET A 11 9.39 17.13 -13.59
CA MET A 11 8.05 17.71 -13.58
C MET A 11 7.04 16.84 -14.33
N SER A 12 7.40 16.36 -15.53
CA SER A 12 6.55 15.49 -16.34
C SER A 12 6.26 14.16 -15.63
N TYR A 13 7.28 13.58 -14.99
CA TYR A 13 7.14 12.40 -14.14
C TYR A 13 6.17 12.67 -12.98
N ALA A 14 6.32 13.78 -12.26
CA ALA A 14 5.46 14.14 -11.13
C ALA A 14 3.98 14.29 -11.54
N LEU A 15 3.70 14.88 -12.71
CA LEU A 15 2.33 15.06 -13.23
C LEU A 15 1.58 13.74 -13.43
N VAL A 16 2.27 12.65 -13.73
CA VAL A 16 1.67 11.32 -13.91
C VAL A 16 1.67 10.53 -12.60
N TYR A 17 2.76 10.57 -11.85
CA TYR A 17 2.95 9.72 -10.68
C TYR A 17 2.25 10.24 -9.43
N ALA A 18 2.14 11.56 -9.22
CA ALA A 18 1.39 12.10 -8.08
C ALA A 18 -0.07 11.64 -8.07
N PRO A 19 -0.89 11.84 -9.13
CA PRO A 19 -2.29 11.42 -9.11
C PRO A 19 -2.50 9.91 -9.10
N THR A 20 -1.45 9.12 -9.34
CA THR A 20 -1.53 7.65 -9.38
C THR A 20 -0.96 6.98 -8.12
N ASN A 21 0.00 7.62 -7.43
CA ASN A 21 0.58 7.15 -6.18
C ASN A 21 -0.23 7.59 -4.94
N ILE A 22 -0.74 8.83 -4.91
CA ILE A 22 -1.55 9.33 -3.78
C ILE A 22 -2.73 8.38 -3.45
N PRO A 23 -3.50 7.89 -4.44
CA PRO A 23 -4.57 6.93 -4.18
C PRO A 23 -4.09 5.60 -3.56
N LYS A 24 -2.87 5.14 -3.85
CA LYS A 24 -2.32 3.91 -3.25
C LYS A 24 -2.06 4.12 -1.75
N PHE A 25 -1.55 5.29 -1.37
CA PHE A 25 -1.37 5.64 0.03
C PHE A 25 -2.71 5.67 0.77
N HIS A 26 -3.72 6.35 0.22
CA HIS A 26 -5.06 6.40 0.82
C HIS A 26 -5.71 5.02 0.91
N PHE A 27 -5.53 4.20 -0.12
CA PHE A 27 -5.98 2.80 -0.10
C PHE A 27 -5.36 2.05 1.08
N LEU A 28 -4.07 2.24 1.38
CA LEU A 28 -3.45 1.64 2.56
C LEU A 28 -4.01 2.18 3.88
N MET A 29 -4.23 3.48 3.97
CA MET A 29 -4.76 4.11 5.19
C MET A 29 -6.19 3.69 5.53
N GLN A 30 -6.99 3.25 4.54
CA GLN A 30 -8.36 2.78 4.79
C GLN A 30 -8.40 1.46 5.59
N HIS A 31 -7.30 0.71 5.59
CA HIS A 31 -7.20 -0.59 6.25
C HIS A 31 -6.73 -0.50 7.72
N LEU A 32 -6.42 0.70 8.19
CA LEU A 32 -6.00 0.94 9.56
C LEU A 32 -7.21 1.21 10.47
N GLY A 33 -7.14 0.72 11.70
CA GLY A 33 -8.05 1.16 12.76
C GLY A 33 -7.92 2.65 13.04
N CYS A 34 -8.95 3.26 13.62
CA CYS A 34 -8.95 4.69 13.92
C CYS A 34 -7.77 5.10 14.82
N GLU A 35 -7.40 4.24 15.78
CA GLU A 35 -6.28 4.49 16.68
C GLU A 35 -4.94 4.46 15.94
N GLU A 36 -4.66 3.38 15.19
CA GLU A 36 -3.42 3.25 14.41
C GLU A 36 -3.28 4.37 13.39
N LYS A 37 -4.38 4.71 12.69
CA LYS A 37 -4.40 5.80 11.72
C LYS A 37 -4.11 7.15 12.38
N SER A 38 -4.72 7.42 13.53
CA SER A 38 -4.48 8.67 14.28
C SER A 38 -3.04 8.78 14.76
N GLN A 39 -2.47 7.71 15.34
CA GLN A 39 -1.08 7.67 15.80
C GLN A 39 -0.09 7.84 14.64
N LEU A 40 -0.32 7.15 13.52
CA LEU A 40 0.51 7.25 12.32
C LEU A 40 0.47 8.68 11.74
N LEU A 41 -0.73 9.23 11.53
CA LEU A 41 -0.90 10.59 10.99
C LEU A 41 -0.49 11.69 11.95
N GLY A 42 -0.38 11.40 13.25
CA GLY A 42 0.14 12.28 14.28
C GLY A 42 1.66 12.19 14.49
N SER A 43 2.38 11.39 13.69
CA SER A 43 3.83 11.19 13.82
C SER A 43 4.64 12.03 12.82
N THR A 44 5.96 12.06 12.98
CA THR A 44 6.88 12.64 12.00
C THR A 44 6.99 11.67 10.84
N PHE A 45 6.80 12.16 9.61
CA PHE A 45 6.79 11.31 8.43
C PHE A 45 8.10 11.48 7.67
N ILE A 46 8.75 10.37 7.36
CA ILE A 46 9.97 10.31 6.55
C ILE A 46 9.66 9.51 5.29
N ASP A 47 9.67 10.17 4.14
CA ASP A 47 9.52 9.55 2.82
C ASP A 47 10.93 9.25 2.26
N LEU A 48 11.35 8.00 2.30
CA LEU A 48 12.68 7.56 1.84
C LEU A 48 12.64 7.20 0.35
N GLY A 49 13.51 7.82 -0.44
CA GLY A 49 13.41 7.81 -1.90
C GLY A 49 12.21 8.62 -2.35
N THR A 50 12.04 9.83 -1.79
CA THR A 50 10.82 10.62 -1.95
C THR A 50 10.53 11.00 -3.41
N GLY A 51 11.56 11.01 -4.27
CA GLY A 51 11.45 11.49 -5.63
C GLY A 51 10.86 12.90 -5.65
N PRO A 52 9.81 13.18 -6.44
CA PRO A 52 9.15 14.49 -6.45
C PRO A 52 8.11 14.64 -5.31
N GLY A 53 8.20 13.85 -4.23
CA GLY A 53 7.40 14.02 -3.02
C GLY A 53 6.01 13.39 -3.05
N THR A 54 5.74 12.41 -3.91
CA THR A 54 4.34 11.94 -4.13
C THR A 54 3.67 11.32 -2.90
N TYR A 55 4.42 10.56 -2.09
CA TYR A 55 3.86 9.93 -0.89
C TYR A 55 3.91 10.85 0.33
N LEU A 56 4.92 11.71 0.44
CA LEU A 56 4.89 12.83 1.38
C LEU A 56 3.65 13.71 1.15
N LEU A 57 3.34 14.04 -0.10
CA LEU A 57 2.15 14.81 -0.46
C LEU A 57 0.86 14.10 -0.03
N ALA A 58 0.77 12.78 -0.26
CA ALA A 58 -0.37 11.97 0.18
C ALA A 58 -0.53 11.95 1.70
N PHE A 59 0.58 11.87 2.44
CA PHE A 59 0.56 11.95 3.90
C PHE A 59 0.08 13.32 4.39
N LEU A 60 0.57 14.42 3.80
CA LEU A 60 0.16 15.79 4.17
C LEU A 60 -1.32 16.06 3.91
N GLU A 61 -1.88 15.47 2.84
CA GLU A 61 -3.32 15.47 2.58
C GLU A 61 -4.07 14.69 3.67
N ALA A 62 -3.62 13.48 3.98
CA ALA A 62 -4.28 12.59 4.95
C ALA A 62 -4.25 13.14 6.38
N CYS A 63 -3.18 13.81 6.81
CA CYS A 63 -3.05 14.29 8.19
C CYS A 63 -3.93 15.51 8.50
N GLY A 64 -4.39 16.25 7.48
CA GLY A 64 -5.18 17.47 7.66
C GLY A 64 -4.46 18.56 8.47
N GLU A 65 -4.97 19.79 8.53
CA GLU A 65 -4.23 20.95 9.06
C GLU A 65 -3.76 20.85 10.53
N GLY A 66 -4.23 19.84 11.28
CA GLY A 66 -3.91 19.65 12.69
C GLY A 66 -2.47 19.22 12.98
N ASN A 67 -1.80 18.51 12.06
CA ASN A 67 -0.41 18.09 12.28
C ASN A 67 0.57 19.26 12.03
N LYS A 68 1.31 19.66 13.07
CA LYS A 68 2.31 20.74 13.07
C LYS A 68 3.75 20.25 13.07
N GLN A 69 3.97 18.94 12.99
CA GLN A 69 5.30 18.34 12.95
C GLN A 69 6.04 18.70 11.66
N VAL A 70 7.36 18.51 11.68
CA VAL A 70 8.20 18.63 10.49
C VAL A 70 8.22 17.27 9.81
N HIS A 71 7.93 17.25 8.51
CA HIS A 71 7.99 16.02 7.70
C HIS A 71 9.16 16.08 6.72
N TYR A 72 9.72 14.93 6.37
CA TYR A 72 10.98 14.85 5.65
C TYR A 72 10.83 14.07 4.35
N GLY A 73 11.30 14.66 3.24
CA GLY A 73 11.51 13.98 1.98
C GLY A 73 13.00 13.72 1.78
N ILE A 74 13.39 12.45 1.65
CA ILE A 74 14.80 12.05 1.55
C ILE A 74 15.06 11.45 0.16
N ASP A 75 15.98 12.04 -0.60
CA ASP A 75 16.37 11.55 -1.93
C ASP A 75 17.82 11.94 -2.22
N SER A 76 18.49 11.17 -3.08
CA SER A 76 19.84 11.48 -3.54
C SER A 76 19.86 12.52 -4.66
N SER A 77 18.78 12.60 -5.46
CA SER A 77 18.67 13.50 -6.60
C SER A 77 18.22 14.90 -6.18
N GLU A 78 19.01 15.90 -6.53
CA GLU A 78 18.74 17.30 -6.20
C GLU A 78 17.52 17.85 -6.92
N THR A 79 17.35 17.54 -8.21
CA THR A 79 16.20 17.99 -9.00
C THR A 79 14.88 17.38 -8.50
N MET A 80 14.93 16.14 -7.97
CA MET A 80 13.79 15.49 -7.34
C MET A 80 13.38 16.24 -6.07
N LEU A 81 14.36 16.58 -5.21
CA LEU A 81 14.13 17.34 -3.99
C LEU A 81 13.60 18.75 -4.29
N GLU A 82 14.18 19.45 -5.27
CA GLU A 82 13.70 20.77 -5.73
C GLU A 82 12.24 20.71 -6.19
N GLN A 83 11.89 19.69 -6.99
CA GLN A 83 10.52 19.49 -7.45
C GLN A 83 9.57 19.15 -6.29
N ALA A 84 9.99 18.27 -5.38
CA ALA A 84 9.20 17.88 -4.22
C ALA A 84 8.90 19.08 -3.31
N GLU A 85 9.89 19.92 -3.10
CA GLU A 85 9.76 21.16 -2.35
C GLU A 85 8.82 22.14 -3.03
N ALA A 86 8.98 22.36 -4.33
CA ALA A 86 8.09 23.25 -5.09
C ALA A 86 6.63 22.80 -5.03
N ILE A 87 6.36 21.49 -5.20
CA ILE A 87 5.01 20.92 -5.10
C ILE A 87 4.44 21.10 -3.69
N CYS A 88 5.20 20.71 -2.66
CA CYS A 88 4.71 20.75 -1.28
C CYS A 88 4.47 22.17 -0.80
N ARG A 89 5.37 23.13 -1.11
CA ARG A 89 5.16 24.55 -0.79
C ARG A 89 3.98 25.15 -1.55
N GLY A 90 3.76 24.73 -2.81
CA GLY A 90 2.64 25.22 -3.62
C GLY A 90 1.28 24.73 -3.13
N ILE A 91 1.16 23.45 -2.76
CA ILE A 91 -0.13 22.85 -2.33
C ILE A 91 -0.37 23.07 -0.84
N PHE A 92 0.69 23.01 -0.02
CA PHE A 92 0.64 23.03 1.43
C PHE A 92 1.58 24.09 2.03
N PRO A 93 1.43 25.39 1.72
CA PRO A 93 2.39 26.45 2.07
C PRO A 93 2.61 26.64 3.58
N LYS A 94 1.66 26.20 4.41
CA LYS A 94 1.74 26.33 5.88
C LYS A 94 2.36 25.10 6.55
N ARG A 95 2.69 24.04 5.80
CA ARG A 95 3.26 22.81 6.34
C ARG A 95 4.77 22.89 6.43
N LYS A 96 5.31 22.37 7.53
CA LYS A 96 6.75 22.27 7.74
C LYS A 96 7.24 21.01 7.05
N THR A 97 7.92 21.18 5.93
CA THR A 97 8.58 20.09 5.20
C THR A 97 10.06 20.41 5.02
N VAL A 98 10.90 19.39 5.04
CA VAL A 98 12.34 19.50 4.82
C VAL A 98 12.76 18.46 3.79
N PHE A 99 13.45 18.89 2.74
CA PHE A 99 13.93 18.06 1.65
C PHE A 99 15.45 18.00 1.70
N GLN A 100 16.02 16.81 1.86
CA GLN A 100 17.46 16.67 2.07
C GLN A 100 17.99 15.28 1.69
N LYS A 101 19.30 15.19 1.41
CA LYS A 101 19.95 13.93 1.00
C LYS A 101 20.22 12.96 2.15
N GLN A 102 20.23 13.44 3.38
CA GLN A 102 20.62 12.66 4.56
C GLN A 102 19.45 12.46 5.52
N LEU A 103 19.41 11.29 6.16
CA LEU A 103 18.41 11.00 7.19
C LEU A 103 18.57 11.96 8.38
N PRO A 104 17.48 12.63 8.82
CA PRO A 104 17.50 13.47 10.01
C PRO A 104 17.58 12.62 11.29
N ARG A 105 18.00 13.25 12.39
CA ARG A 105 17.75 12.72 13.73
C ARG A 105 16.41 13.27 14.21
N ILE A 106 15.47 12.39 14.52
CA ILE A 106 14.12 12.75 14.96
C ILE A 106 13.95 12.31 16.41
N GLU A 107 13.33 13.18 17.20
CA GLU A 107 12.85 12.83 18.54
C GLU A 107 11.34 12.59 18.48
N GLY A 108 10.89 11.49 19.10
CA GLY A 108 9.47 11.15 19.19
C GLY A 108 8.95 10.22 18.08
N PRO A 109 7.62 10.02 18.03
CA PRO A 109 7.00 9.05 17.13
C PRO A 109 7.29 9.36 15.66
N THR A 110 7.72 8.33 14.93
CA THR A 110 8.12 8.46 13.53
C THR A 110 7.48 7.36 12.67
N THR A 111 7.00 7.75 11.50
CA THR A 111 6.61 6.85 10.41
C THR A 111 7.64 6.95 9.30
N LEU A 112 8.23 5.80 8.94
CA LEU A 112 9.17 5.68 7.83
C LEU A 112 8.46 4.99 6.66
N CYS A 113 8.45 5.65 5.51
CA CYS A 113 7.82 5.17 4.28
C CYS A 113 8.89 4.87 3.22
N PHE A 114 8.81 3.68 2.64
CA PHE A 114 9.54 3.26 1.45
C PHE A 114 8.59 3.25 0.27
N GLY A 115 8.67 4.29 -0.56
CA GLY A 115 7.73 4.53 -1.66
C GLY A 115 8.37 4.36 -3.03
N ASN A 116 8.40 3.14 -3.55
CA ASN A 116 9.20 2.75 -4.73
C ASN A 116 10.70 2.95 -4.49
N SER A 117 11.18 2.63 -3.28
CA SER A 117 12.60 2.74 -2.93
C SER A 117 13.20 1.42 -2.46
N LEU A 118 12.41 0.50 -1.89
CA LEU A 118 12.88 -0.84 -1.54
C LEU A 118 13.26 -1.65 -2.79
N ASN A 119 12.55 -1.46 -3.90
CA ASN A 119 12.90 -2.07 -5.18
C ASN A 119 14.33 -1.69 -5.65
N GLU A 120 14.83 -0.51 -5.26
CA GLU A 120 16.13 0.04 -5.67
C GLU A 120 17.27 -0.23 -4.69
N MET A 121 16.99 -0.84 -3.53
CA MET A 121 18.02 -1.15 -2.52
C MET A 121 17.99 -2.61 -2.06
N SER A 122 19.03 -3.02 -1.32
CA SER A 122 19.07 -4.34 -0.69
C SER A 122 18.21 -4.38 0.58
N VAL A 123 17.83 -5.58 1.00
CA VAL A 123 17.04 -5.78 2.24
C VAL A 123 17.84 -5.35 3.46
N GLU A 124 19.15 -5.58 3.46
CA GLU A 124 20.07 -5.22 4.54
C GLU A 124 20.22 -3.70 4.66
N ALA A 125 20.31 -2.99 3.53
CA ALA A 125 20.36 -1.54 3.52
C ALA A 125 19.06 -0.95 4.08
N ALA A 126 17.91 -1.45 3.63
CA ALA A 126 16.60 -1.04 4.16
C ALA A 126 16.50 -1.31 5.66
N PHE A 127 16.89 -2.50 6.12
CA PHE A 127 16.84 -2.86 7.54
C PHE A 127 17.81 -2.02 8.39
N SER A 128 19.00 -1.70 7.89
CA SER A 128 19.93 -0.79 8.56
C SER A 128 19.33 0.61 8.75
N ILE A 129 18.57 1.10 7.77
CA ILE A 129 17.87 2.39 7.89
C ILE A 129 16.76 2.29 8.94
N ILE A 130 15.98 1.20 8.95
CA ILE A 130 14.94 0.96 9.96
C ILE A 130 15.53 0.95 11.37
N LYS A 131 16.68 0.30 11.58
CA LYS A 131 17.38 0.28 12.87
C LYS A 131 17.95 1.63 13.27
N LYS A 132 18.36 2.46 12.30
CA LYS A 132 18.86 3.82 12.58
C LYS A 132 17.74 4.81 12.92
N VAL A 133 16.58 4.69 12.25
CA VAL A 133 15.44 5.60 12.42
C VAL A 133 14.57 5.19 13.61
N GLU A 134 14.55 3.90 13.97
CA GLU A 134 13.72 3.32 15.04
C GLU A 134 12.23 3.72 14.94
N PRO A 135 11.59 3.57 13.78
CA PRO A 135 10.26 4.11 13.56
C PRO A 135 9.18 3.36 14.37
N SER A 136 8.14 4.09 14.75
CA SER A 136 6.91 3.55 15.35
C SER A 136 6.06 2.84 14.29
N TYR A 137 6.07 3.34 13.04
CA TYR A 137 5.36 2.74 11.92
C TYR A 137 6.24 2.62 10.69
N LEU A 138 6.06 1.55 9.94
CA LEU A 138 6.69 1.32 8.64
C LEU A 138 5.62 1.23 7.57
N ILE A 139 5.83 1.91 6.45
CA ILE A 139 5.00 1.77 5.26
C ILE A 139 5.90 1.36 4.09
N PHE A 140 5.45 0.38 3.31
CA PHE A 140 6.03 0.05 2.01
C PHE A 140 4.96 0.19 0.96
N ILE A 141 5.23 0.96 -0.10
CA ILE A 141 4.38 1.07 -1.28
C ILE A 141 5.26 0.92 -2.50
N GLU A 142 5.30 -0.30 -3.03
CA GLU A 142 6.27 -0.74 -4.01
C GLU A 142 5.57 -1.30 -5.27
N PRO A 143 6.27 -1.46 -6.41
CA PRO A 143 5.73 -2.17 -7.56
C PRO A 143 5.30 -3.61 -7.22
N GLY A 144 4.15 -4.05 -7.75
CA GLY A 144 3.55 -5.37 -7.48
C GLY A 144 4.25 -6.53 -8.19
N THR A 145 5.57 -6.65 -8.02
CA THR A 145 6.43 -7.60 -8.75
C THR A 145 6.87 -8.79 -7.88
N PRO A 146 7.20 -9.95 -8.49
CA PRO A 146 7.77 -11.09 -7.77
C PRO A 146 9.06 -10.74 -7.01
N GLU A 147 9.91 -9.87 -7.57
CA GLU A 147 11.19 -9.47 -6.99
C GLU A 147 10.99 -8.67 -5.70
N VAL A 148 10.08 -7.69 -5.73
CA VAL A 148 9.69 -6.91 -4.54
C VAL A 148 9.05 -7.80 -3.50
N PHE A 149 8.18 -8.73 -3.90
CA PHE A 149 7.59 -9.69 -2.97
C PHE A 149 8.64 -10.51 -2.23
N LYS A 150 9.65 -11.05 -2.94
CA LYS A 150 10.77 -11.78 -2.33
C LYS A 150 11.54 -10.92 -1.33
N LYS A 151 11.89 -9.67 -1.69
CA LYS A 151 12.55 -8.72 -0.79
C LYS A 151 11.72 -8.46 0.47
N LEU A 152 10.41 -8.24 0.33
CA LEU A 152 9.52 -7.99 1.46
C LEU A 152 9.35 -9.22 2.35
N MET A 153 9.35 -10.44 1.81
CA MET A 153 9.28 -11.65 2.64
C MET A 153 10.55 -11.84 3.47
N GLN A 154 11.73 -11.55 2.90
CA GLN A 154 12.99 -11.51 3.66
C GLN A 154 12.95 -10.43 4.75
N LEU A 155 12.52 -9.21 4.40
CA LEU A 155 12.41 -8.11 5.35
C LEU A 155 11.42 -8.41 6.48
N ARG A 156 10.28 -9.07 6.19
CA ARG A 156 9.33 -9.54 7.21
C ARG A 156 9.99 -10.46 8.24
N GLY A 157 10.93 -11.31 7.81
CA GLY A 157 11.72 -12.15 8.72
C GLY A 157 12.51 -11.32 9.73
N HIS A 158 13.15 -10.24 9.27
CA HIS A 158 13.84 -9.30 10.15
C HIS A 158 12.88 -8.54 11.08
N LEU A 159 11.77 -8.03 10.54
CA LEU A 159 10.78 -7.26 11.30
C LEU A 159 10.12 -8.09 12.42
N LYS A 160 9.87 -9.38 12.17
CA LYS A 160 9.35 -10.31 13.18
C LYS A 160 10.26 -10.40 14.41
N ASN A 161 11.58 -10.32 14.19
CA ASN A 161 12.57 -10.38 15.27
C ASN A 161 12.79 -9.01 15.95
N ASP A 162 12.37 -7.90 15.32
CA ASP A 162 12.56 -6.53 15.81
C ASP A 162 11.28 -5.94 16.43
N GLN A 163 10.42 -6.80 16.98
CA GLN A 163 9.18 -6.43 17.69
C GLN A 163 8.18 -5.62 16.85
N PHE A 164 8.13 -5.84 15.54
CA PHE A 164 7.05 -5.30 14.72
C PHE A 164 5.85 -6.23 14.68
N GLU A 165 4.68 -5.63 14.48
CA GLU A 165 3.43 -6.30 14.18
C GLU A 165 2.94 -5.90 12.78
N GLY A 166 2.36 -6.87 12.06
CA GLY A 166 1.82 -6.65 10.72
C GLY A 166 0.38 -6.13 10.76
N LEU A 167 0.17 -4.90 10.31
CA LEU A 167 -1.16 -4.29 10.17
C LEU A 167 -1.78 -4.60 8.80
N TYR A 168 -0.97 -4.57 7.74
CA TYR A 168 -1.39 -4.77 6.36
C TYR A 168 -0.21 -5.34 5.54
N PRO A 169 -0.41 -6.24 4.54
CA PRO A 169 -1.66 -6.77 4.01
C PRO A 169 -2.07 -8.11 4.62
N CYS A 170 -1.26 -8.71 5.47
CA CYS A 170 -1.46 -10.10 5.87
C CYS A 170 -2.52 -10.20 6.99
N PRO A 171 -3.57 -11.03 6.85
CA PRO A 171 -4.60 -11.18 7.88
C PRO A 171 -4.09 -11.92 9.12
N SER A 172 -2.94 -12.59 9.06
CA SER A 172 -2.27 -13.19 10.23
C SER A 172 -1.09 -12.36 10.78
N GLY A 173 -0.84 -11.16 10.25
CA GLY A 173 0.27 -10.30 10.68
C GLY A 173 1.61 -10.77 10.12
N LEU A 174 2.56 -11.13 10.98
CA LEU A 174 3.91 -11.56 10.59
C LEU A 174 4.12 -13.08 10.56
N SER A 175 3.06 -13.89 10.59
CA SER A 175 3.19 -15.32 10.34
C SER A 175 3.75 -15.60 8.93
N ASN A 176 4.25 -16.82 8.72
CA ASN A 176 4.74 -17.27 7.42
C ASN A 176 3.63 -17.10 6.36
N CYS A 177 4.01 -16.58 5.20
CA CYS A 177 3.04 -16.30 4.15
C CYS A 177 2.74 -17.58 3.35
N PRO A 178 1.48 -18.05 3.30
CA PRO A 178 1.10 -19.25 2.55
C PRO A 178 1.35 -19.13 1.04
N MET A 179 1.46 -17.91 0.51
CA MET A 179 1.83 -17.70 -0.90
C MET A 179 3.25 -18.19 -1.23
N LEU A 180 4.14 -18.32 -0.23
CA LEU A 180 5.48 -18.89 -0.45
C LEU A 180 5.45 -20.39 -0.74
N GLU A 181 4.36 -21.07 -0.38
CA GLU A 181 4.19 -22.51 -0.58
C GLU A 181 3.62 -22.83 -1.97
N ILE A 182 3.21 -21.80 -2.73
CA ILE A 182 2.64 -21.94 -4.07
C ILE A 182 3.69 -21.51 -5.10
N GLU A 183 4.13 -22.45 -5.92
CA GLU A 183 5.19 -22.21 -6.91
C GLU A 183 4.79 -21.14 -7.94
N GLY A 184 5.70 -20.20 -8.23
CA GLY A 184 5.49 -19.14 -9.22
C GLY A 184 4.53 -18.03 -8.79
N GLU A 185 4.02 -18.06 -7.56
CA GLU A 185 3.01 -17.13 -7.08
C GLU A 185 3.57 -16.05 -6.16
N TRP A 186 2.96 -14.86 -6.18
CA TRP A 186 3.29 -13.76 -5.28
C TRP A 186 2.05 -12.96 -4.86
N CYS A 187 2.08 -12.43 -3.65
CA CYS A 187 1.01 -11.58 -3.13
C CYS A 187 1.25 -10.12 -3.51
N HIS A 188 0.25 -9.48 -4.11
CA HIS A 188 0.23 -8.05 -4.39
C HIS A 188 -1.19 -7.51 -4.33
N GLN A 189 -1.33 -6.19 -4.25
CA GLN A 189 -2.58 -5.46 -4.36
C GLN A 189 -2.75 -4.93 -5.78
N VAL A 190 -3.98 -4.64 -6.15
CA VAL A 190 -4.33 -4.06 -7.45
C VAL A 190 -5.33 -2.97 -7.19
N LEU A 191 -4.87 -1.72 -7.27
CA LEU A 191 -5.74 -0.57 -7.18
C LEU A 191 -6.45 -0.38 -8.52
N ARG A 192 -7.78 -0.46 -8.50
CA ARG A 192 -8.64 -0.19 -9.66
C ARG A 192 -9.32 1.16 -9.48
N MET A 193 -9.11 2.08 -10.41
CA MET A 193 -9.71 3.40 -10.34
C MET A 193 -9.89 4.04 -11.73
N ILE A 194 -10.72 5.08 -11.76
CA ILE A 194 -10.88 5.96 -12.93
C ILE A 194 -10.22 7.29 -12.58
N HIS A 195 -9.40 7.79 -13.50
CA HIS A 195 -8.69 9.05 -13.30
C HIS A 195 -9.47 10.22 -13.89
N ARG A 196 -9.12 11.45 -13.50
CA ARG A 196 -9.66 12.64 -14.16
C ARG A 196 -9.24 12.64 -15.64
N PRO A 197 -10.05 13.19 -16.57
CA PRO A 197 -9.76 13.13 -18.02
C PRO A 197 -8.37 13.63 -18.42
N GLY A 198 -7.85 14.67 -17.74
CA GLY A 198 -6.50 15.17 -17.99
C GLY A 198 -5.40 14.15 -17.68
N VAL A 199 -5.52 13.41 -16.57
CA VAL A 199 -4.57 12.36 -16.19
C VAL A 199 -4.70 11.16 -17.12
N GLU A 200 -5.92 10.78 -17.53
CA GLU A 200 -6.12 9.71 -18.52
C GLU A 200 -5.47 10.05 -19.86
N ARG A 201 -5.61 11.29 -20.33
CA ARG A 201 -4.96 11.76 -21.56
C ARG A 201 -3.44 11.69 -21.45
N LEU A 202 -2.87 12.12 -20.33
CA LEU A 202 -1.43 12.01 -20.09
C LEU A 202 -0.96 10.55 -20.09
N CYS A 203 -1.70 9.66 -19.43
CA CYS A 203 -1.40 8.23 -19.40
C CYS A 203 -1.45 7.61 -20.81
N GLN A 204 -2.43 7.99 -21.63
CA GLN A 204 -2.52 7.55 -23.04
C GLN A 204 -1.32 8.04 -23.86
N MET A 205 -0.94 9.31 -23.71
CA MET A 205 0.24 9.88 -24.38
C MET A 205 1.54 9.18 -23.95
N ALA A 206 1.63 8.80 -22.67
CA ALA A 206 2.76 8.05 -22.11
C ALA A 206 2.67 6.53 -22.35
N GLN A 207 1.62 6.03 -23.02
CA GLN A 207 1.36 4.61 -23.24
C GLN A 207 1.32 3.78 -21.94
N MET A 208 0.74 4.34 -20.88
CA MET A 208 0.62 3.72 -19.56
C MET A 208 -0.84 3.41 -19.23
N ASP A 209 -1.13 2.19 -18.76
CA ASP A 209 -2.40 1.91 -18.09
C ASP A 209 -2.27 2.19 -16.59
N ARG A 210 -3.00 3.22 -16.12
CA ARG A 210 -3.07 3.58 -14.71
C ARG A 210 -4.45 3.32 -14.10
N LYS A 211 -5.38 2.72 -14.85
CA LYS A 211 -6.70 2.31 -14.32
C LYS A 211 -6.58 1.07 -13.47
N ILE A 212 -5.61 0.20 -13.77
CA ILE A 212 -5.28 -1.01 -13.03
C ILE A 212 -3.83 -0.90 -12.59
N GLN A 213 -3.59 -0.72 -11.30
CA GLN A 213 -2.26 -0.44 -10.76
C GLN A 213 -1.86 -1.56 -9.79
N PRO A 214 -1.09 -2.57 -10.24
CA PRO A 214 -0.52 -3.55 -9.34
C PRO A 214 0.57 -2.88 -8.47
N PHE A 215 0.48 -3.09 -7.16
CA PHE A 215 1.44 -2.58 -6.19
C PHE A 215 1.51 -3.52 -5.00
N THR A 216 2.59 -3.46 -4.23
CA THR A 216 2.72 -4.15 -2.95
C THR A 216 2.70 -3.11 -1.85
N GLY A 217 1.69 -3.20 -1.00
CA GLY A 217 1.46 -2.29 0.10
C GLY A 217 1.56 -3.02 1.43
N HIS A 218 2.43 -2.57 2.33
CA HIS A 218 2.58 -3.13 3.67
C HIS A 218 2.61 -2.03 4.71
N ILE A 219 2.00 -2.30 5.87
CA ILE A 219 2.06 -1.42 7.03
C ILE A 219 2.41 -2.26 8.25
N TYR A 220 3.41 -1.81 9.00
CA TYR A 220 3.82 -2.42 10.26
C TYR A 220 3.84 -1.38 11.38
N LYS A 221 3.61 -1.84 12.61
CA LYS A 221 3.72 -1.04 13.83
C LYS A 221 4.75 -1.68 14.75
N ARG A 222 5.60 -0.88 15.36
CA ARG A 222 6.52 -1.35 16.42
C ARG A 222 5.75 -1.53 17.72
N GLY A 223 6.01 -2.62 18.43
CA GLY A 223 5.28 -3.01 19.62
C GLY A 223 3.93 -3.65 19.31
N THR A 224 3.01 -3.62 20.27
CA THR A 224 1.71 -4.28 20.13
C THR A 224 0.75 -3.48 19.26
N ALA A 225 -0.05 -4.20 18.48
CA ALA A 225 -1.10 -3.65 17.64
C ALA A 225 -2.42 -4.35 17.90
N VAL A 226 -3.52 -3.58 17.92
CA VAL A 226 -4.86 -4.16 17.94
C VAL A 226 -5.21 -4.51 16.50
N ARG A 227 -5.17 -5.81 16.19
CA ARG A 227 -5.52 -6.28 14.85
C ARG A 227 -7.03 -6.45 14.77
N LYS A 228 -7.65 -5.84 13.76
CA LYS A 228 -9.04 -6.16 13.42
C LYS A 228 -9.08 -7.61 12.96
N GLU A 229 -9.88 -8.44 13.61
CA GLU A 229 -10.15 -9.78 13.11
C GLU A 229 -10.81 -9.66 11.74
N LEU A 230 -10.14 -10.18 10.72
CA LEU A 230 -10.64 -10.23 9.36
C LEU A 230 -10.86 -11.70 9.01
N GLY A 231 -12.04 -12.02 8.49
CA GLY A 231 -12.31 -13.39 8.03
C GLY A 231 -11.36 -13.80 6.91
N ALA A 232 -11.29 -12.98 5.85
CA ALA A 232 -10.44 -13.23 4.70
C ALA A 232 -9.98 -11.93 4.04
N ARG A 233 -9.03 -12.03 3.11
CA ARG A 233 -8.59 -10.93 2.25
C ARG A 233 -8.53 -11.36 0.80
N PHE A 234 -9.08 -10.54 -0.09
CA PHE A 234 -8.98 -10.77 -1.53
C PHE A 234 -7.53 -10.59 -2.01
N ILE A 235 -7.00 -11.63 -2.66
CA ILE A 235 -5.63 -11.62 -3.21
C ILE A 235 -5.61 -11.70 -4.74
N ARG A 236 -6.64 -12.26 -5.39
CA ARG A 236 -6.75 -12.28 -6.85
C ARG A 236 -8.19 -12.49 -7.31
N PHE A 237 -8.61 -11.72 -8.31
CA PHE A 237 -9.83 -12.04 -9.05
C PHE A 237 -9.52 -13.08 -10.12
N LYS A 238 -10.15 -14.26 -10.04
CA LYS A 238 -9.94 -15.36 -10.99
C LYS A 238 -10.89 -15.30 -12.19
N GLY A 239 -12.05 -14.68 -12.01
CA GLY A 239 -13.00 -14.45 -13.10
C GLY A 239 -14.45 -14.46 -12.63
N GLU A 240 -15.37 -14.43 -13.58
CA GLU A 240 -16.79 -14.60 -13.33
C GLU A 240 -17.43 -15.48 -14.38
N ASN A 241 -18.50 -16.18 -14.00
CA ASN A 241 -19.38 -16.86 -14.93
C ASN A 241 -20.82 -16.34 -14.75
N LYS A 242 -21.80 -16.96 -15.41
CA LYS A 242 -23.21 -16.56 -15.31
C LYS A 242 -23.76 -16.57 -13.87
N HIS A 243 -23.20 -17.39 -12.99
CA HIS A 243 -23.75 -17.71 -11.68
C HIS A 243 -22.92 -17.21 -10.50
N ALA A 244 -21.62 -16.99 -10.66
CA ALA A 244 -20.73 -16.64 -9.54
C ALA A 244 -19.54 -15.76 -9.96
N PHE A 245 -18.91 -15.14 -8.96
CA PHE A 245 -17.57 -14.58 -9.02
C PHE A 245 -16.59 -15.55 -8.35
N ASP A 246 -15.43 -15.76 -8.95
CA ASP A 246 -14.35 -16.57 -8.39
C ASP A 246 -13.20 -15.67 -7.95
N TRP A 247 -12.85 -15.75 -6.67
CA TRP A 247 -11.77 -14.98 -6.05
C TRP A 247 -10.84 -15.90 -5.29
N GLN A 248 -9.54 -15.70 -5.44
CA GLN A 248 -8.57 -16.24 -4.50
C GLN A 248 -8.50 -15.32 -3.28
N VAL A 249 -8.46 -15.92 -2.10
CA VAL A 249 -8.39 -15.22 -0.82
C VAL A 249 -7.32 -15.81 0.09
N CYS A 250 -6.86 -15.00 1.05
CA CYS A 250 -6.05 -15.43 2.17
C CYS A 250 -6.87 -15.32 3.45
N LEU A 251 -6.98 -16.43 4.21
CA LEU A 251 -7.68 -16.48 5.48
C LEU A 251 -6.78 -16.02 6.65
N GLY A 252 -7.36 -15.43 7.69
CA GLY A 252 -6.63 -15.10 8.91
C GLY A 252 -6.35 -16.31 9.80
N ALA A 253 -7.37 -17.17 10.00
CA ALA A 253 -7.29 -18.36 10.84
C ALA A 253 -8.22 -19.47 10.29
N PRO A 254 -7.70 -20.66 9.91
CA PRO A 254 -6.28 -20.95 9.73
C PRO A 254 -5.67 -20.07 8.63
N HIS A 255 -4.38 -19.74 8.74
CA HIS A 255 -3.72 -18.88 7.75
C HIS A 255 -3.39 -19.68 6.49
N GLN A 256 -4.28 -19.61 5.51
CA GLN A 256 -4.19 -20.39 4.27
C GLN A 256 -4.77 -19.63 3.07
N VAL A 257 -4.35 -20.01 1.87
CA VAL A 257 -4.89 -19.51 0.60
C VAL A 257 -5.92 -20.50 0.06
N LEU A 258 -7.06 -20.00 -0.38
CA LEU A 258 -8.10 -20.79 -1.04
C LEU A 258 -8.94 -19.95 -2.00
N ASP A 259 -9.83 -20.60 -2.73
CA ASP A 259 -10.76 -19.97 -3.65
C ASP A 259 -12.16 -19.80 -3.03
N PHE A 260 -12.69 -18.59 -3.14
CA PHE A 260 -14.08 -18.28 -2.90
C PHE A 260 -14.87 -18.27 -4.21
N GLU A 261 -15.93 -19.08 -4.24
CA GLU A 261 -17.01 -18.97 -5.21
C GLU A 261 -18.15 -18.19 -4.57
N ILE A 262 -18.44 -17.00 -5.10
CA ILE A 262 -19.41 -16.05 -4.55
C ILE A 262 -20.62 -16.01 -5.49
N PRO A 263 -21.76 -16.64 -5.14
CA PRO A 263 -22.91 -16.69 -6.03
C PRO A 263 -23.48 -15.30 -6.29
N LYS A 264 -23.69 -14.93 -7.56
CA LYS A 264 -24.28 -13.63 -7.93
C LYS A 264 -25.67 -13.43 -7.33
N LYS A 265 -26.40 -14.52 -7.08
CA LYS A 265 -27.72 -14.47 -6.44
C LYS A 265 -27.70 -13.98 -4.98
N SER A 266 -26.54 -14.01 -4.31
CA SER A 266 -26.38 -13.44 -2.97
C SER A 266 -26.03 -11.94 -3.01
N LEU A 267 -25.99 -11.33 -4.21
CA LEU A 267 -25.64 -9.93 -4.42
C LEU A 267 -26.74 -9.26 -5.25
N SER A 268 -27.14 -8.04 -4.87
CA SER A 268 -27.98 -7.19 -5.70
C SER A 268 -27.30 -6.85 -7.04
N LYS A 269 -28.07 -6.43 -8.05
CA LYS A 269 -27.51 -6.01 -9.35
C LYS A 269 -26.47 -4.87 -9.22
N ARG A 270 -26.68 -3.97 -8.24
CA ARG A 270 -25.74 -2.89 -7.93
C ARG A 270 -24.44 -3.47 -7.36
N GLU A 271 -24.53 -4.33 -6.35
CA GLU A 271 -23.36 -4.99 -5.76
C GLU A 271 -22.60 -5.80 -6.79
N GLN A 272 -23.28 -6.56 -7.67
CA GLN A 272 -22.61 -7.29 -8.75
C GLN A 272 -21.80 -6.38 -9.68
N LYS A 273 -22.28 -5.16 -9.97
CA LYS A 273 -21.55 -4.19 -10.81
C LYS A 273 -20.33 -3.65 -10.10
N GLU A 274 -20.44 -3.36 -8.81
CA GLU A 274 -19.32 -2.84 -8.00
C GLU A 274 -18.31 -3.94 -7.67
N PHE A 275 -18.75 -5.19 -7.49
CA PHE A 275 -17.89 -6.34 -7.20
C PHE A 275 -16.79 -6.55 -8.26
N LYS A 276 -17.12 -6.29 -9.53
CA LYS A 276 -16.18 -6.37 -10.66
C LYS A 276 -15.08 -5.32 -10.62
N LYS A 277 -15.34 -4.21 -9.94
CA LYS A 277 -14.43 -3.07 -9.84
C LYS A 277 -13.62 -3.08 -8.56
N LEU A 278 -13.86 -4.05 -7.67
CA LEU A 278 -13.13 -4.13 -6.41
C LEU A 278 -11.63 -4.24 -6.66
N SER A 279 -10.91 -3.44 -5.88
CA SER A 279 -9.46 -3.53 -5.80
C SER A 279 -9.07 -4.79 -5.05
N VAL A 280 -7.90 -5.34 -5.39
CA VAL A 280 -7.32 -6.48 -4.67
C VAL A 280 -6.65 -5.95 -3.40
N GLY A 281 -6.81 -6.66 -2.28
CA GLY A 281 -6.28 -6.27 -0.97
C GLY A 281 -7.34 -5.91 0.07
N LEU A 282 -8.62 -5.89 -0.32
CA LEU A 282 -9.74 -5.64 0.58
C LEU A 282 -10.01 -6.84 1.50
N GLY A 283 -10.20 -6.55 2.77
CA GLY A 283 -10.68 -7.47 3.80
C GLY A 283 -12.17 -7.73 3.67
N VAL A 284 -12.58 -8.95 3.99
CA VAL A 284 -13.96 -9.40 3.81
C VAL A 284 -14.39 -10.34 4.93
N ASN A 285 -15.61 -10.12 5.41
CA ASN A 285 -16.33 -11.06 6.26
C ASN A 285 -17.28 -11.88 5.39
N TYR A 286 -17.38 -13.16 5.70
CA TYR A 286 -18.09 -14.11 4.86
C TYR A 286 -18.78 -15.18 5.71
N LYS A 287 -19.80 -15.81 5.12
CA LYS A 287 -20.46 -17.00 5.64
C LYS A 287 -20.24 -18.15 4.66
N VAL A 288 -19.76 -19.29 5.16
CA VAL A 288 -19.60 -20.49 4.34
C VAL A 288 -20.98 -21.08 4.05
N ILE A 289 -21.34 -21.16 2.76
CA ILE A 289 -22.55 -21.86 2.31
C ILE A 289 -22.24 -23.34 2.15
N LYS A 290 -21.13 -23.66 1.49
CA LYS A 290 -20.70 -25.03 1.21
C LYS A 290 -19.19 -25.09 0.95
N LYS A 291 -18.48 -26.04 1.57
CA LYS A 291 -17.11 -26.38 1.16
C LYS A 291 -17.18 -27.28 -0.09
N LEU A 292 -16.65 -26.81 -1.22
CA LEU A 292 -16.68 -27.55 -2.49
C LEU A 292 -15.49 -28.50 -2.59
N SER A 293 -14.34 -28.06 -2.06
CA SER A 293 -13.14 -28.85 -1.80
C SER A 293 -12.36 -28.25 -0.61
N ASP A 294 -11.20 -28.80 -0.28
CA ASP A 294 -10.29 -28.23 0.73
C ASP A 294 -9.79 -26.82 0.34
N THR A 295 -9.64 -26.57 -0.95
CA THR A 295 -9.10 -25.32 -1.51
C THR A 295 -10.16 -24.44 -2.17
N LYS A 296 -11.44 -24.83 -2.19
CA LYS A 296 -12.52 -24.03 -2.79
C LYS A 296 -13.80 -24.05 -1.97
N TRP A 297 -14.24 -22.89 -1.51
CA TRP A 297 -15.44 -22.73 -0.70
C TRP A 297 -16.46 -21.83 -1.42
N ARG A 298 -17.72 -22.24 -1.38
CA ARG A 298 -18.84 -21.38 -1.76
C ARG A 298 -19.24 -20.55 -0.55
N VAL A 299 -19.21 -19.23 -0.70
CA VAL A 299 -19.43 -18.29 0.39
C VAL A 299 -20.41 -17.18 0.00
N GLU A 300 -21.05 -16.61 1.02
CA GLU A 300 -21.78 -15.35 0.93
C GLU A 300 -20.92 -14.27 1.59
N ILE A 301 -20.77 -13.12 0.93
CA ILE A 301 -20.07 -11.97 1.52
C ILE A 301 -21.05 -11.21 2.41
N THR A 302 -20.75 -11.12 3.70
CA THR A 302 -21.61 -10.43 4.67
C THR A 302 -21.23 -8.97 4.82
N GLN A 303 -19.94 -8.64 4.69
CA GLN A 303 -19.44 -7.27 4.80
C GLN A 303 -18.05 -7.13 4.15
N LEU A 304 -17.83 -6.04 3.42
CA LEU A 304 -16.47 -5.58 3.08
C LEU A 304 -15.91 -4.83 4.30
N ALA A 305 -14.83 -5.35 4.88
CA ALA A 305 -14.36 -4.91 6.19
C ALA A 305 -13.73 -3.50 6.20
N ASP A 306 -13.41 -2.98 5.01
CA ASP A 306 -12.65 -1.76 4.79
C ASP A 306 -13.46 -0.66 4.08
N GLU A 307 -14.77 -0.88 3.87
CA GLU A 307 -15.70 0.17 3.43
C GLU A 307 -16.33 0.83 4.66
N LYS A 308 -15.75 1.96 5.09
CA LYS A 308 -16.40 2.96 5.94
C LYS A 308 -16.02 4.35 5.48
#